data_AF-A0A8T8I6G7-F1
#
_entry.id   AF-A0A8T8I6G7-F1
#
_cell.length_a   1.000
_cell.length_b   1.000
_cell.length_c   1.000
_cell.angle_alpha   90.00
_cell.angle_beta   90.00
_cell.angle_gamma   90.00
#
_symmetry.space_group_name_H-M   'P 1'
#
loop_
_entity.id
_entity.type
_entity.pdbx_description
1 polymer ?
#
loop_
_entity_poly.entity_id
_entity_poly.type
_entity_poly.pdbx_seq_one_letter_code
_entity_poly.pdbx_strand_id
1 'polypeptide(L)'
;MLWDTPQVCRRAGVQPNPLPSARSPLGGNDGQPPAHLHTPAPTATRPSPRGRTAHTHMSLRKVTKRFRGCECRPHLAAPEHPSPEVTMTRQSTAHRDAMLAVALDAVARGWHVFPLRPHSKKPPAFHSLDNCPRTGICSPNHRTWEQRASNDPREVRWYWRSERYGGCNVGVATGPSRLVVIDLDTAGSSGAHPEDGSRREGVRDGLDEFLLVCEEAGQPFPFDTLTVDTPSGGVHLYFRAPAGVRLGNTQANRGRALGWKIDTRAVGGYTVAPGSTTPNGTYRVLEDRPIAELPTWLVQRLAVRPSTAGTAPAHIAADRLPAYVTAALQGEADRVARATPTSHNIVLYTAAVALGQLVAGGLLPSSRAEDTLYAAAAHMISGDCDCTDREVRRVI
;
A
#
# COMPACT_ATOMS: atom_id res chain seq x y z
N MET A 1 17.34 51.35 -30.11
CA MET A 1 18.40 50.74 -29.27
C MET A 1 18.39 49.25 -29.63
N LEU A 2 18.98 48.80 -30.74
CA LEU A 2 20.41 48.70 -31.10
C LEU A 2 21.20 47.71 -30.20
N TRP A 3 21.56 46.58 -30.84
CA TRP A 3 22.60 45.57 -30.55
C TRP A 3 22.35 44.62 -29.35
N ASP A 4 22.68 43.33 -29.37
CA ASP A 4 23.56 42.60 -30.29
C ASP A 4 23.35 41.08 -30.26
N THR A 5 23.67 40.46 -31.39
CA THR A 5 23.85 39.01 -31.60
C THR A 5 25.35 38.71 -31.50
N PRO A 6 25.75 37.44 -31.28
CA PRO A 6 26.98 36.98 -31.94
C PRO A 6 26.73 35.83 -32.92
N GLN A 7 27.46 35.98 -34.02
CA GLN A 7 27.66 35.16 -35.20
C GLN A 7 28.04 33.69 -34.91
N VAL A 8 27.44 32.73 -35.63
CA VAL A 8 27.95 32.07 -36.86
C VAL A 8 29.28 31.32 -36.68
N CYS A 9 29.19 29.99 -36.70
CA CYS A 9 30.17 29.12 -37.36
C CYS A 9 29.42 28.22 -38.35
N ARG A 10 29.55 28.53 -39.65
CA ARG A 10 29.23 27.60 -40.75
C ARG A 10 30.46 26.74 -41.03
N ARG A 11 30.27 25.44 -41.26
CA ARG A 11 30.98 24.69 -42.31
C ARG A 11 30.22 23.39 -42.67
N ALA A 12 29.97 23.27 -43.97
CA ALA A 12 29.74 22.08 -44.81
C ALA A 12 28.77 21.00 -44.29
N GLY A 13 27.64 20.66 -44.91
CA GLY A 13 27.36 20.64 -46.35
C GLY A 13 27.54 19.23 -46.91
N VAL A 14 26.57 18.34 -46.68
CA VAL A 14 26.24 17.19 -47.55
C VAL A 14 24.74 16.93 -47.43
N GLN A 15 24.00 17.08 -48.53
CA GLN A 15 22.60 16.71 -48.67
C GLN A 15 22.46 15.28 -49.26
N PRO A 16 21.27 14.67 -49.15
CA PRO A 16 21.06 13.22 -49.10
C PRO A 16 20.74 12.62 -50.47
N ASN A 17 20.82 11.28 -50.59
CA ASN A 17 20.10 10.55 -51.63
C ASN A 17 20.03 9.03 -51.35
N PRO A 18 19.19 8.23 -52.05
CA PRO A 18 17.90 7.80 -51.52
C PRO A 18 17.72 6.27 -51.49
N LEU A 19 16.54 5.86 -51.02
CA LEU A 19 15.97 4.50 -51.12
C LEU A 19 16.11 3.88 -52.51
N PRO A 20 16.10 2.54 -52.58
CA PRO A 20 15.44 1.84 -53.69
C PRO A 20 14.32 0.93 -53.21
N SER A 21 13.15 1.14 -53.80
CA SER A 21 12.10 0.15 -53.98
C SER A 21 12.54 -0.94 -54.96
N ALA A 22 12.13 -2.20 -54.76
CA ALA A 22 11.31 -2.96 -55.71
C ALA A 22 11.34 -4.49 -55.48
N ARG A 23 10.13 -5.04 -55.40
CA ARG A 23 9.61 -6.24 -56.11
C ARG A 23 10.10 -7.65 -55.76
N SER A 24 9.10 -8.46 -55.38
CA SER A 24 9.01 -9.92 -55.54
C SER A 24 9.16 -10.37 -57.00
N PRO A 25 9.41 -11.68 -57.20
CA PRO A 25 8.47 -12.48 -57.99
C PRO A 25 8.14 -13.86 -57.40
N LEU A 26 7.05 -14.41 -57.95
CA LEU A 26 6.37 -15.69 -57.70
C LEU A 26 7.03 -16.89 -58.42
N GLY A 27 6.66 -18.10 -57.96
CA GLY A 27 6.79 -19.41 -58.63
C GLY A 27 7.51 -20.43 -57.74
N GLY A 28 6.99 -21.60 -57.32
CA GLY A 28 5.90 -22.46 -57.82
C GLY A 28 6.50 -23.71 -58.48
N ASN A 29 6.56 -24.87 -57.80
CA ASN A 29 5.96 -26.16 -58.23
C ASN A 29 6.38 -27.36 -57.33
N ASP A 30 5.35 -28.07 -56.86
CA ASP A 30 5.07 -29.52 -56.80
C ASP A 30 6.17 -30.60 -56.74
N GLY A 31 5.99 -31.54 -55.80
CA GLY A 31 6.60 -32.88 -55.78
C GLY A 31 6.24 -33.69 -54.53
N GLN A 32 5.28 -34.62 -54.66
CA GLN A 32 4.72 -35.53 -53.62
C GLN A 32 5.61 -36.79 -53.38
N PRO A 33 5.28 -37.75 -52.48
CA PRO A 33 6.06 -38.13 -51.29
C PRO A 33 6.67 -39.55 -51.37
N PRO A 34 7.25 -40.05 -50.26
CA PRO A 34 6.81 -41.38 -49.82
C PRO A 34 6.57 -41.56 -48.31
N ALA A 35 5.49 -42.30 -48.06
CA ALA A 35 5.16 -43.28 -47.02
C ALA A 35 5.94 -43.38 -45.68
N HIS A 36 5.14 -43.22 -44.62
CA HIS A 36 4.97 -44.12 -43.46
C HIS A 36 6.19 -44.62 -42.68
N LEU A 37 6.39 -44.04 -41.48
CA LEU A 37 6.70 -44.80 -40.27
C LEU A 37 5.90 -44.23 -39.09
N HIS A 38 5.09 -45.11 -38.49
CA HIS A 38 4.32 -44.87 -37.27
C HIS A 38 5.25 -44.78 -36.05
N THR A 39 5.09 -43.75 -35.22
CA THR A 39 5.51 -43.80 -33.80
C THR A 39 4.65 -42.81 -32.99
N PRO A 40 4.23 -43.14 -31.76
CA PRO A 40 3.04 -42.55 -31.13
C PRO A 40 3.33 -41.23 -30.40
N ALA A 41 2.27 -40.46 -30.21
CA ALA A 41 2.25 -39.12 -29.62
C ALA A 41 2.88 -39.03 -28.22
N PRO A 42 3.70 -38.00 -27.93
CA PRO A 42 4.00 -37.63 -26.56
C PRO A 42 2.84 -36.81 -26.00
N THR A 43 2.29 -37.32 -24.91
CA THR A 43 1.28 -36.69 -24.07
C THR A 43 1.80 -35.34 -23.57
N ALA A 44 1.12 -34.25 -23.91
CA ALA A 44 1.43 -32.92 -23.38
C ALA A 44 1.13 -32.88 -21.88
N THR A 45 2.14 -33.15 -21.06
CA THR A 45 2.10 -32.90 -19.63
C THR A 45 2.31 -31.40 -19.42
N ARG A 46 1.25 -30.67 -19.03
CA ARG A 46 1.38 -29.31 -18.49
C ARG A 46 2.37 -29.35 -17.32
N PRO A 47 3.41 -28.51 -17.27
CA PRO A 47 4.19 -28.36 -16.06
C PRO A 47 3.27 -27.74 -14.99
N SER A 48 3.13 -28.47 -13.89
CA SER A 48 2.48 -28.02 -12.66
C SER A 48 3.22 -26.80 -12.08
N PRO A 49 2.53 -25.72 -11.66
CA PRO A 49 3.16 -24.58 -11.01
C PRO A 49 3.40 -24.90 -9.52
N ARG A 50 4.04 -26.03 -9.22
CA ARG A 50 4.41 -26.43 -7.86
C ARG A 50 5.93 -26.40 -7.75
N GLY A 51 6.49 -25.23 -7.48
CA GLY A 51 7.94 -25.12 -7.33
C GLY A 51 8.45 -23.83 -6.70
N ARG A 52 7.81 -22.68 -6.96
CA ARG A 52 8.29 -21.38 -6.39
C ARG A 52 7.48 -20.89 -5.18
N THR A 53 6.21 -21.25 -5.08
CA THR A 53 5.30 -20.78 -4.02
C THR A 53 5.55 -21.46 -2.68
N ALA A 54 5.80 -22.78 -2.66
CA ALA A 54 6.06 -23.53 -1.44
C ALA A 54 7.32 -23.07 -0.68
N HIS A 55 8.40 -22.73 -1.40
CA HIS A 55 9.63 -22.21 -0.77
C HIS A 55 9.43 -20.83 -0.13
N THR A 56 8.62 -19.97 -0.77
CA THR A 56 8.29 -18.63 -0.26
C THR A 56 7.39 -18.71 0.98
N HIS A 57 6.37 -19.59 0.94
CA HIS A 57 5.48 -19.89 2.07
C HIS A 57 6.25 -20.44 3.29
N MET A 58 7.17 -21.38 3.06
CA MET A 58 7.99 -21.98 4.12
C MET A 58 9.04 -21.01 4.69
N SER A 59 9.58 -20.09 3.86
CA SER A 59 10.53 -19.06 4.32
C SER A 59 9.85 -18.03 5.23
N LEU A 60 8.67 -17.52 4.86
CA LEU A 60 7.90 -16.57 5.68
C LEU A 60 7.47 -17.19 7.03
N ARG A 61 7.05 -18.47 7.03
CA ARG A 61 6.76 -19.20 8.27
C ARG A 61 8.01 -19.55 9.09
N LYS A 62 9.18 -19.66 8.47
CA LYS A 62 10.47 -19.85 9.17
C LYS A 62 10.97 -18.55 9.80
N VAL A 63 10.81 -17.40 9.14
CA VAL A 63 11.17 -16.08 9.67
C VAL A 63 10.36 -15.76 10.94
N THR A 64 9.06 -16.05 10.95
CA THR A 64 8.19 -15.86 12.14
C THR A 64 8.43 -16.86 13.28
N LYS A 65 9.04 -18.02 13.01
CA LYS A 65 9.38 -19.04 14.03
C LYS A 65 10.77 -18.86 14.65
N ARG A 66 11.71 -18.15 14.01
CA ARG A 66 13.14 -18.17 14.37
C ARG A 66 13.52 -17.45 15.67
N PHE A 67 12.58 -16.77 16.34
CA PHE A 67 12.85 -15.98 17.55
C PHE A 67 12.20 -16.51 18.85
N ARG A 68 11.73 -17.77 18.87
CA ARG A 68 11.22 -18.42 20.09
C ARG A 68 12.19 -19.44 20.67
N GLY A 69 13.45 -19.02 20.87
CA GLY A 69 14.45 -19.77 21.62
C GLY A 69 14.46 -19.29 23.07
N CYS A 70 14.01 -20.15 23.99
CA CYS A 70 14.10 -19.95 25.43
C CYS A 70 15.55 -20.21 25.86
N GLU A 71 16.26 -19.20 26.36
CA GLU A 71 17.58 -19.38 26.97
C GLU A 71 17.45 -19.42 28.50
N CYS A 72 17.68 -20.61 29.06
CA CYS A 72 17.83 -20.82 30.48
C CYS A 72 19.11 -20.14 30.97
N ARG A 73 18.97 -19.18 31.90
CA ARG A 73 20.08 -18.42 32.49
C ARG A 73 20.58 -19.14 33.77
N PRO A 74 21.90 -19.28 33.98
CA PRO A 74 22.42 -19.90 35.21
C PRO A 74 22.32 -18.94 36.40
N HIS A 75 22.10 -19.51 37.59
CA HIS A 75 22.02 -18.84 38.87
C HIS A 75 23.32 -18.06 39.19
N LEU A 76 23.20 -16.75 39.36
CA LEU A 76 24.19 -15.90 40.04
C LEU A 76 23.54 -15.30 41.29
N ALA A 77 24.34 -15.16 42.35
CA ALA A 77 23.94 -14.75 43.70
C ALA A 77 23.17 -13.41 43.73
N ALA A 78 22.20 -13.33 44.64
CA ALA A 78 21.27 -12.21 44.76
C ALA A 78 21.96 -10.95 45.31
N PRO A 79 21.84 -9.79 44.64
CA PRO A 79 22.13 -8.50 45.27
C PRO A 79 20.94 -8.07 46.13
N GLU A 80 21.20 -7.28 47.17
CA GLU A 80 20.19 -6.72 48.07
C GLU A 80 19.06 -6.03 47.31
N HIS A 81 17.82 -6.46 47.58
CA HIS A 81 16.63 -5.98 46.89
C HIS A 81 16.20 -4.60 47.42
N PRO A 82 16.14 -3.56 46.59
CA PRO A 82 15.56 -2.29 46.99
C PRO A 82 14.06 -2.43 47.28
N SER A 83 13.54 -1.63 48.20
CA SER A 83 12.15 -1.66 48.65
C SER A 83 11.14 -1.61 47.47
N PRO A 84 9.98 -2.29 47.59
CA PRO A 84 9.03 -2.47 46.49
C PRO A 84 8.52 -1.14 45.89
N GLU A 85 8.43 -0.08 46.69
CA GLU A 85 8.00 1.26 46.26
C GLU A 85 9.02 1.97 45.36
N VAL A 86 10.32 1.82 45.66
CA VAL A 86 11.42 2.35 44.83
C VAL A 86 11.51 1.58 43.51
N THR A 87 11.23 0.27 43.55
CA THR A 87 11.21 -0.60 42.36
C THR A 87 10.03 -0.25 41.44
N MET A 88 8.83 -0.06 41.98
CA MET A 88 7.62 0.34 41.22
C MET A 88 7.77 1.70 40.54
N THR A 89 8.31 2.71 41.24
CA THR A 89 8.53 4.06 40.68
C THR A 89 9.63 4.10 39.60
N ARG A 90 10.67 3.27 39.73
CA ARG A 90 11.70 3.13 38.68
C ARG A 90 11.18 2.41 37.45
N GLN A 91 10.38 1.36 37.62
CA GLN A 91 9.77 0.61 36.52
C GLN A 91 8.74 1.47 35.74
N SER A 92 7.98 2.32 36.43
CA SER A 92 7.04 3.23 35.78
C SER A 92 7.75 4.31 34.96
N THR A 93 8.87 4.84 35.46
CA THR A 93 9.68 5.85 34.72
C THR A 93 10.34 5.25 33.49
N ALA A 94 10.96 4.08 33.60
CA ALA A 94 11.58 3.39 32.48
C ALA A 94 10.57 3.04 31.37
N HIS A 95 9.34 2.64 31.75
CA HIS A 95 8.28 2.40 30.77
C HIS A 95 7.83 3.67 30.05
N ARG A 96 7.70 4.80 30.78
CA ARG A 96 7.36 6.10 30.19
C ARG A 96 8.41 6.53 29.16
N ASP A 97 9.68 6.40 29.51
CA ASP A 97 10.79 6.73 28.61
C ASP A 97 10.83 5.82 27.38
N ALA A 98 10.57 4.52 27.55
CA ALA A 98 10.47 3.57 26.45
C ALA A 98 9.34 3.95 25.46
N MET A 99 8.16 4.31 25.96
CA MET A 99 7.05 4.72 25.09
C MET A 99 7.29 6.08 24.41
N LEU A 100 8.00 7.00 25.07
CA LEU A 100 8.47 8.23 24.43
C LEU A 100 9.44 7.93 23.28
N ALA A 101 10.38 7.01 23.48
CA ALA A 101 11.31 6.60 22.43
C ALA A 101 10.56 6.00 21.22
N VAL A 102 9.61 5.09 21.45
CA VAL A 102 8.75 4.53 20.40
C VAL A 102 8.00 5.62 19.63
N ALA A 103 7.47 6.62 20.33
CA ALA A 103 6.74 7.72 19.70
C ALA A 103 7.67 8.58 18.82
N LEU A 104 8.88 8.86 19.29
CA LEU A 104 9.87 9.64 18.54
C LEU A 104 10.42 8.86 17.33
N ASP A 105 10.61 7.56 17.44
CA ASP A 105 11.02 6.71 16.32
C ASP A 105 9.97 6.68 15.21
N ALA A 106 8.68 6.61 15.58
CA ALA A 106 7.59 6.73 14.63
C ALA A 106 7.56 8.11 13.96
N VAL A 107 7.79 9.19 14.71
CA VAL A 107 7.92 10.56 14.14
C VAL A 107 9.12 10.66 13.20
N ALA A 108 10.25 10.03 13.53
CA ALA A 108 11.43 10.01 12.66
C ALA A 108 11.16 9.30 11.32
N ARG A 109 10.20 8.36 11.28
CA ARG A 109 9.68 7.75 10.04
C ARG A 109 8.67 8.64 9.29
N GLY A 110 8.41 9.85 9.80
CA GLY A 110 7.47 10.82 9.24
C GLY A 110 6.01 10.56 9.62
N TRP A 111 5.75 9.74 10.64
CA TRP A 111 4.39 9.35 10.99
C TRP A 111 3.76 10.29 12.02
N HIS A 112 2.45 10.44 11.91
CA HIS A 112 1.61 11.14 12.87
C HIS A 112 1.16 10.18 13.96
N VAL A 113 1.53 10.48 15.20
CA VAL A 113 1.28 9.60 16.35
C VAL A 113 0.36 10.24 17.38
N PHE A 114 -0.28 9.40 18.19
CA PHE A 114 -1.12 9.83 19.31
C PHE A 114 -1.12 8.78 20.45
N PRO A 115 -1.44 9.17 21.70
CA PRO A 115 -1.44 8.24 22.82
C PRO A 115 -2.63 7.26 22.78
N LEU A 116 -2.34 5.97 22.87
CA LEU A 116 -3.28 4.89 23.18
C LEU A 116 -3.22 4.55 24.66
N ARG A 117 -4.30 4.02 25.25
CA ARG A 117 -4.27 3.62 26.66
C ARG A 117 -3.11 2.64 26.93
N PRO A 118 -2.41 2.77 28.08
CA PRO A 118 -1.31 1.88 28.44
C PRO A 118 -1.73 0.42 28.35
N HIS A 119 -0.82 -0.43 27.90
CA HIS A 119 -1.04 -1.88 27.74
C HIS A 119 -2.28 -2.24 26.92
N SER A 120 -2.72 -1.37 26.01
CA SER A 120 -3.88 -1.63 25.16
C SER A 120 -3.66 -1.16 23.73
N LYS A 121 -4.42 -1.76 22.81
CA LYS A 121 -4.56 -1.29 21.43
C LYS A 121 -5.74 -0.35 21.23
N LYS A 122 -6.66 -0.24 22.21
CA LYS A 122 -7.89 0.58 22.17
C LYS A 122 -8.34 0.97 23.59
N PRO A 123 -9.11 2.06 23.76
CA PRO A 123 -9.28 3.17 22.82
C PRO A 123 -8.05 4.12 22.83
N PRO A 124 -8.02 5.13 21.94
CA PRO A 124 -7.22 6.33 22.15
C PRO A 124 -7.36 6.87 23.57
N ALA A 125 -6.30 7.43 24.14
CA ALA A 125 -6.30 7.98 25.50
C ALA A 125 -7.04 9.33 25.61
N PHE A 126 -7.77 9.74 24.57
CA PHE A 126 -8.60 10.94 24.54
C PHE A 126 -10.05 10.64 24.94
N HIS A 127 -10.79 11.69 25.31
CA HIS A 127 -12.23 11.62 25.57
C HIS A 127 -13.03 11.74 24.27
N SER A 128 -14.26 11.22 24.25
CA SER A 128 -15.21 11.40 23.13
C SER A 128 -15.82 12.79 23.15
N LEU A 129 -16.48 13.18 22.05
CA LEU A 129 -17.22 14.45 21.95
C LEU A 129 -18.30 14.55 23.05
N ASP A 130 -19.05 13.47 23.27
CA ASP A 130 -20.15 13.41 24.25
C ASP A 130 -19.66 13.61 25.69
N ASN A 131 -18.41 13.22 25.96
CA ASN A 131 -17.78 13.36 27.28
C ASN A 131 -16.75 14.50 27.30
N CYS A 132 -16.83 15.44 26.35
CA CYS A 132 -15.86 16.50 26.24
C CYS A 132 -16.13 17.60 27.28
N PRO A 133 -15.18 17.89 28.20
CA PRO A 133 -15.37 18.94 29.18
C PRO A 133 -15.30 20.34 28.55
N ARG A 134 -14.99 20.46 27.25
CA ARG A 134 -14.80 21.72 26.50
C ARG A 134 -13.78 22.68 27.14
N THR A 135 -12.86 22.15 27.93
CA THR A 135 -11.77 22.88 28.59
C THR A 135 -10.40 22.44 28.07
N GLY A 136 -9.36 23.19 28.45
CA GLY A 136 -7.96 22.90 28.09
C GLY A 136 -7.76 22.77 26.58
N ILE A 137 -7.18 21.65 26.13
CA ILE A 137 -6.91 21.34 24.71
C ILE A 137 -8.18 21.21 23.83
N CYS A 138 -9.37 21.32 24.41
CA CYS A 138 -10.67 21.34 23.72
C CYS A 138 -11.38 22.69 23.80
N SER A 139 -10.77 23.71 24.43
CA SER A 139 -11.34 25.05 24.60
C SER A 139 -11.70 25.74 23.27
N PRO A 140 -10.84 25.74 22.22
CA PRO A 140 -11.24 26.33 20.95
C PRO A 140 -12.29 25.47 20.27
N ASN A 141 -12.05 24.15 20.15
CA ASN A 141 -12.96 23.16 19.55
C ASN A 141 -12.57 21.75 20.04
N HIS A 142 -13.53 20.82 20.13
CA HIS A 142 -13.21 19.40 20.33
C HIS A 142 -12.53 18.84 19.07
N ARG A 143 -11.46 18.06 19.26
CA ARG A 143 -10.73 17.36 18.21
C ARG A 143 -10.71 15.87 18.48
N THR A 144 -10.93 15.08 17.43
CA THR A 144 -10.81 13.61 17.46
C THR A 144 -9.36 13.17 17.61
N TRP A 145 -9.13 11.89 17.89
CA TRP A 145 -7.78 11.33 17.99
C TRP A 145 -6.97 11.51 16.69
N GLU A 146 -7.62 11.39 15.52
CA GLU A 146 -6.95 11.53 14.22
C GLU A 146 -6.52 12.99 13.98
N GLN A 147 -7.37 13.94 14.35
CA GLN A 147 -7.07 15.38 14.30
C GLN A 147 -6.02 15.83 15.33
N ARG A 148 -5.76 15.00 16.35
CA ARG A 148 -4.72 15.21 17.38
C ARG A 148 -3.42 14.46 17.08
N ALA A 149 -3.39 13.62 16.05
CA ALA A 149 -2.20 12.87 15.71
C ALA A 149 -1.14 13.83 15.16
N SER A 150 0.04 13.83 15.78
CA SER A 150 1.08 14.81 15.52
C SER A 150 2.36 14.14 15.07
N ASN A 151 3.05 14.78 14.13
CA ASN A 151 4.42 14.46 13.76
C ASN A 151 5.42 15.53 14.25
N ASP A 152 4.98 16.48 15.10
CA ASP A 152 5.88 17.44 15.73
C ASP A 152 6.55 16.80 16.95
N PRO A 153 7.89 16.63 16.96
CA PRO A 153 8.60 16.05 18.10
C PRO A 153 8.36 16.81 19.41
N ARG A 154 8.07 18.11 19.38
CA ARG A 154 7.79 18.91 20.58
C ARG A 154 6.46 18.54 21.20
N GLU A 155 5.41 18.45 20.39
CA GLU A 155 4.08 18.01 20.83
C GLU A 155 4.10 16.57 21.33
N VAL A 156 4.82 15.68 20.62
CA VAL A 156 4.98 14.28 21.03
C VAL A 156 5.73 14.17 22.36
N ARG A 157 6.82 14.93 22.57
CA ARG A 157 7.47 14.98 23.89
C ARG A 157 6.54 15.48 24.98
N TRP A 158 5.69 16.47 24.69
CA TRP A 158 4.73 16.98 25.65
C TRP A 158 3.73 15.91 26.09
N TYR A 159 3.13 15.16 25.15
CA TYR A 159 2.24 14.05 25.48
C TYR A 159 2.93 13.03 26.39
N TRP A 160 4.03 12.42 25.96
CA TRP A 160 4.63 11.27 26.67
C TRP A 160 5.41 11.64 27.94
N ARG A 161 5.73 12.93 28.14
CA ARG A 161 6.27 13.40 29.44
C ARG A 161 5.17 13.75 30.45
N SER A 162 3.95 14.06 30.00
CA SER A 162 2.85 14.42 30.90
C SER A 162 2.44 13.28 31.82
N GLU A 163 1.97 13.56 33.04
CA GLU A 163 1.46 12.54 33.96
C GLU A 163 0.35 11.69 33.32
N ARG A 164 -0.56 12.35 32.61
CA ARG A 164 -1.75 11.76 32.00
C ARG A 164 -1.45 10.76 30.87
N TYR A 165 -0.46 11.04 30.04
CA TYR A 165 -0.19 10.25 28.82
C TYR A 165 1.18 9.55 28.84
N GLY A 166 2.01 9.78 29.85
CA GLY A 166 3.25 9.04 29.98
C GLY A 166 2.98 7.55 30.18
N GLY A 167 3.71 6.71 29.43
CA GLY A 167 3.50 5.26 29.40
C GLY A 167 2.32 4.80 28.54
N CYS A 168 1.62 5.72 27.86
CA CYS A 168 0.68 5.34 26.82
C CYS A 168 1.38 4.59 25.69
N ASN A 169 0.73 3.55 25.17
CA ASN A 169 1.14 2.97 23.89
C ASN A 169 1.01 4.01 22.78
N VAL A 170 1.69 3.77 21.67
CA VAL A 170 1.75 4.71 20.55
C VAL A 170 0.83 4.24 19.44
N GLY A 171 -0.19 5.05 19.14
CA GLY A 171 -1.03 4.88 17.95
C GLY A 171 -0.45 5.65 16.77
N VAL A 172 -0.46 5.05 15.58
CA VAL A 172 -0.05 5.68 14.32
C VAL A 172 -1.29 5.95 13.49
N ALA A 173 -1.64 7.23 13.28
CA ALA A 173 -2.78 7.61 12.46
C ALA A 173 -2.45 7.40 10.98
N THR A 174 -3.04 6.37 10.35
CA THR A 174 -2.62 5.94 9.02
C THR A 174 -2.99 6.95 7.93
N GLY A 175 -4.11 7.65 8.06
CA GLY A 175 -4.51 8.73 7.14
C GLY A 175 -3.49 9.88 7.10
N PRO A 176 -3.29 10.62 8.21
CA PRO A 176 -2.30 11.70 8.27
C PRO A 176 -0.87 11.26 7.94
N SER A 177 -0.49 10.02 8.29
CA SER A 177 0.84 9.46 7.98
C SER A 177 0.99 9.00 6.54
N ARG A 178 -0.06 9.11 5.70
CA ARG A 178 -0.11 8.58 4.33
C ARG A 178 0.28 7.10 4.24
N LEU A 179 -0.25 6.30 5.15
CA LEU A 179 -0.03 4.86 5.23
C LEU A 179 -1.27 4.07 4.82
N VAL A 180 -1.02 2.92 4.21
CA VAL A 180 -1.97 1.81 4.11
C VAL A 180 -1.31 0.61 4.75
N VAL A 181 -1.96 0.01 5.74
CA VAL A 181 -1.45 -1.19 6.40
C VAL A 181 -2.38 -2.36 6.10
N ILE A 182 -1.82 -3.42 5.53
CA ILE A 182 -2.52 -4.70 5.38
C ILE A 182 -2.28 -5.48 6.67
N ASP A 183 -3.37 -5.69 7.42
CA ASP A 183 -3.39 -6.30 8.75
C ASP A 183 -3.86 -7.76 8.62
N LEU A 184 -2.90 -8.68 8.64
CA LEU A 184 -3.08 -10.12 8.43
C LEU A 184 -3.27 -10.79 9.79
N ASP A 185 -4.52 -10.94 10.20
CA ASP A 185 -4.87 -11.47 11.52
C ASP A 185 -4.81 -13.00 11.55
N THR A 186 -4.59 -13.56 12.74
CA THR A 186 -4.75 -15.00 12.98
C THR A 186 -6.21 -15.37 13.20
N ALA A 187 -6.56 -16.63 13.00
CA ALA A 187 -7.87 -17.16 13.40
C ALA A 187 -8.08 -17.16 14.92
N GLY A 188 -7.03 -16.92 15.71
CA GLY A 188 -7.04 -17.09 17.16
C GLY A 188 -7.17 -18.56 17.60
N SER A 189 -7.29 -18.80 18.90
CA SER A 189 -7.46 -20.14 19.48
C SER A 189 -8.82 -20.78 19.20
N SER A 190 -9.83 -19.99 18.82
CA SER A 190 -11.18 -20.49 18.50
C SER A 190 -11.31 -21.04 17.09
N GLY A 191 -10.30 -20.85 16.22
CA GLY A 191 -10.39 -21.24 14.82
C GLY A 191 -11.55 -20.57 14.07
N ALA A 192 -12.06 -19.43 14.58
CA ALA A 192 -13.35 -18.85 14.20
C ALA A 192 -13.52 -18.76 12.68
N HIS A 193 -14.42 -19.58 12.15
CA HIS A 193 -14.76 -19.61 10.74
C HIS A 193 -15.66 -18.42 10.42
N PRO A 194 -15.58 -17.84 9.21
CA PRO A 194 -16.57 -16.88 8.79
C PRO A 194 -17.93 -17.59 8.69
N GLU A 195 -18.97 -16.96 9.24
CA GLU A 195 -20.30 -17.55 9.38
C GLU A 195 -20.96 -17.86 8.03
N ASP A 196 -20.53 -17.16 6.98
CA ASP A 196 -20.98 -17.35 5.59
C ASP A 196 -20.25 -18.49 4.85
N GLY A 197 -19.32 -19.20 5.53
CA GLY A 197 -18.55 -20.28 4.92
C GLY A 197 -17.51 -19.82 3.88
N SER A 198 -17.23 -18.51 3.78
CA SER A 198 -16.31 -17.93 2.79
C SER A 198 -14.84 -18.33 2.96
N ARG A 199 -14.47 -19.04 4.04
CA ARG A 199 -13.10 -19.52 4.22
C ARG A 199 -12.83 -20.64 3.23
N ARG A 200 -11.85 -20.42 2.36
CA ARG A 200 -11.38 -21.41 1.39
C ARG A 200 -10.75 -22.61 2.10
N GLU A 201 -10.81 -23.76 1.45
CA GLU A 201 -10.22 -24.99 1.95
C GLU A 201 -8.70 -24.84 2.17
N GLY A 202 -8.20 -25.31 3.31
CA GLY A 202 -6.76 -25.25 3.65
C GLY A 202 -6.25 -23.90 4.18
N VAL A 203 -7.06 -22.84 4.20
CA VAL A 203 -6.67 -21.51 4.72
C VAL A 203 -6.81 -21.47 6.25
N ARG A 204 -5.75 -21.05 6.95
CA ARG A 204 -5.71 -21.02 8.44
C ARG A 204 -5.82 -19.63 9.04
N ASP A 205 -5.31 -18.63 8.35
CA ASP A 205 -5.12 -17.27 8.85
C ASP A 205 -5.13 -16.27 7.69
N GLY A 206 -5.08 -14.97 8.00
CA GLY A 206 -5.06 -13.91 7.00
C GLY A 206 -3.82 -13.95 6.10
N LEU A 207 -2.70 -14.53 6.57
CA LEU A 207 -1.50 -14.70 5.75
C LEU A 207 -1.73 -15.74 4.64
N ASP A 208 -2.29 -16.90 4.98
CA ASP A 208 -2.65 -17.93 3.99
C ASP A 208 -3.70 -17.37 3.00
N GLU A 209 -4.72 -16.64 3.47
CA GLU A 209 -5.72 -16.01 2.59
C GLU A 209 -5.06 -14.98 1.67
N PHE A 210 -4.16 -14.15 2.18
CA PHE A 210 -3.53 -13.10 1.39
C PHE A 210 -2.59 -13.66 0.31
N LEU A 211 -1.96 -14.80 0.57
CA LEU A 211 -1.18 -15.53 -0.42
C LEU A 211 -2.06 -16.02 -1.58
N LEU A 212 -3.23 -16.59 -1.29
CA LEU A 212 -4.19 -16.97 -2.34
C LEU A 212 -4.70 -15.76 -3.12
N VAL A 213 -4.98 -14.65 -2.43
CA VAL A 213 -5.36 -13.38 -3.07
C VAL A 213 -4.29 -12.87 -4.04
N CYS A 214 -3.00 -13.00 -3.68
CA CYS A 214 -1.88 -12.69 -4.56
C CYS A 214 -1.80 -13.65 -5.76
N GLU A 215 -1.92 -14.96 -5.53
CA GLU A 215 -1.90 -15.99 -6.58
C GLU A 215 -3.02 -15.79 -7.60
N GLU A 216 -4.25 -15.53 -7.15
CA GLU A 216 -5.39 -15.22 -8.03
C GLU A 216 -5.20 -13.93 -8.83
N ALA A 217 -4.51 -12.95 -8.25
CA ALA A 217 -4.15 -11.73 -8.96
C ALA A 217 -3.03 -11.95 -9.98
N GLY A 218 -2.32 -13.09 -9.93
CA GLY A 218 -1.10 -13.33 -10.69
C GLY A 218 0.07 -12.46 -10.21
N GLN A 219 0.05 -12.06 -8.94
CA GLN A 219 0.98 -11.09 -8.36
C GLN A 219 1.87 -11.74 -7.30
N PRO A 220 3.13 -11.32 -7.16
CA PRO A 220 3.97 -11.79 -6.08
C PRO A 220 3.48 -11.26 -4.72
N PHE A 221 3.78 -12.00 -3.64
CA PHE A 221 3.53 -11.51 -2.30
C PHE A 221 4.41 -10.27 -2.03
N PRO A 222 3.85 -9.13 -1.61
CA PRO A 222 4.60 -7.88 -1.46
C PRO A 222 5.36 -7.83 -0.12
N PHE A 223 6.43 -8.61 0.00
CA PHE A 223 7.26 -8.69 1.22
C PHE A 223 8.31 -7.57 1.33
N ASP A 224 8.62 -6.86 0.25
CA ASP A 224 9.68 -5.84 0.22
C ASP A 224 9.19 -4.50 0.80
N THR A 225 8.75 -4.54 2.05
CA THR A 225 8.27 -3.37 2.79
C THR A 225 8.40 -3.59 4.29
N LEU A 226 8.26 -2.52 5.08
CA LEU A 226 8.25 -2.63 6.54
C LEU A 226 7.18 -3.64 7.00
N THR A 227 7.64 -4.66 7.70
CA THR A 227 6.79 -5.76 8.19
C THR A 227 6.88 -5.86 9.71
N VAL A 228 5.73 -5.98 10.37
CA VAL A 228 5.62 -5.97 11.84
C VAL A 228 4.83 -7.19 12.31
N ASP A 229 5.40 -7.93 13.25
CA ASP A 229 4.75 -9.02 14.00
C ASP A 229 3.80 -8.42 15.03
N THR A 230 2.57 -8.92 15.05
CA THR A 230 1.59 -8.54 16.07
C THR A 230 1.67 -9.51 17.25
N PRO A 231 1.40 -9.06 18.48
CA PRO A 231 1.44 -9.93 19.66
C PRO A 231 0.52 -11.17 19.58
N SER A 232 -0.55 -11.10 18.79
CA SER A 232 -1.47 -12.23 18.52
C SER A 232 -0.96 -13.22 17.47
N GLY A 233 0.25 -13.02 16.93
CA GLY A 233 0.87 -13.85 15.90
C GLY A 233 0.43 -13.52 14.47
N GLY A 234 -0.22 -12.37 14.27
CA GLY A 234 -0.55 -11.83 12.95
C GLY A 234 0.59 -10.97 12.41
N VAL A 235 0.41 -10.41 11.20
CA VAL A 235 1.44 -9.61 10.52
C VAL A 235 0.83 -8.33 9.95
N HIS A 236 1.48 -7.20 10.17
CA HIS A 236 1.18 -5.96 9.47
C HIS A 236 2.20 -5.71 8.36
N LEU A 237 1.74 -5.48 7.14
CA LEU A 237 2.54 -4.99 6.02
C LEU A 237 2.24 -3.50 5.82
N TYR A 238 3.24 -2.64 5.99
CA TYR A 238 3.08 -1.20 5.88
C TYR A 238 3.41 -0.73 4.47
N PHE A 239 2.53 0.04 3.86
CA PHE A 239 2.74 0.65 2.54
C PHE A 239 2.49 2.15 2.59
N ARG A 240 3.10 2.86 1.65
CA ARG A 240 2.78 4.25 1.36
C ARG A 240 1.47 4.33 0.59
N ALA A 241 0.59 5.22 1.04
CA ALA A 241 -0.65 5.54 0.33
C ALA A 241 -0.32 6.36 -0.92
N PRO A 242 -0.72 5.89 -2.12
CA PRO A 242 -0.44 6.60 -3.35
C PRO A 242 -1.13 7.95 -3.38
N ALA A 243 -0.46 8.96 -3.95
CA ALA A 243 -1.01 10.29 -4.06
C ALA A 243 -2.28 10.31 -4.93
N GLY A 244 -3.29 11.09 -4.52
CA GLY A 244 -4.54 11.24 -5.28
C GLY A 244 -5.56 10.12 -5.08
N VAL A 245 -5.24 9.05 -4.36
CA VAL A 245 -6.21 7.97 -4.04
C VAL A 245 -6.57 8.02 -2.56
N ARG A 246 -7.86 8.13 -2.26
CA ARG A 246 -8.35 8.06 -0.87
C ARG A 246 -8.84 6.65 -0.55
N LEU A 247 -7.99 5.88 0.14
CA LEU A 247 -8.34 4.55 0.65
C LEU A 247 -8.84 4.65 2.10
N GLY A 248 -9.94 3.94 2.39
CA GLY A 248 -10.55 3.88 3.72
C GLY A 248 -10.22 2.59 4.45
N ASN A 249 -10.55 2.54 5.75
CA ASN A 249 -10.39 1.34 6.56
C ASN A 249 -11.38 0.24 6.12
N THR A 250 -10.90 -1.00 6.01
CA THR A 250 -11.74 -2.20 5.77
C THR A 250 -11.70 -3.10 7.00
N GLN A 251 -12.72 -3.93 7.15
CA GLN A 251 -12.77 -4.99 8.16
C GLN A 251 -13.07 -6.29 7.43
N ALA A 252 -12.34 -7.37 7.73
CA ALA A 252 -12.38 -8.64 7.02
C ALA A 252 -13.79 -9.19 6.76
N ASN A 253 -14.73 -8.94 7.67
CA ASN A 253 -16.11 -9.43 7.60
C ASN A 253 -17.10 -8.40 7.01
N ARG A 254 -16.61 -7.36 6.32
CA ARG A 254 -17.43 -6.31 5.72
C ARG A 254 -17.04 -6.14 4.26
N GLY A 255 -18.05 -5.93 3.40
CA GLY A 255 -17.85 -5.78 1.96
C GLY A 255 -16.75 -4.76 1.66
N ARG A 256 -15.76 -5.19 0.86
CA ARG A 256 -14.51 -4.50 0.43
C ARG A 256 -13.20 -4.92 1.12
N ALA A 257 -13.22 -5.86 2.07
CA ALA A 257 -11.98 -6.49 2.53
C ALA A 257 -11.31 -7.29 1.41
N LEU A 258 -9.99 -7.47 1.50
CA LEU A 258 -9.24 -8.28 0.53
C LEU A 258 -9.52 -9.78 0.67
N GLY A 259 -9.97 -10.21 1.86
CA GLY A 259 -10.31 -11.59 2.16
C GLY A 259 -10.54 -11.78 3.66
N TRP A 260 -10.89 -13.01 4.01
CA TRP A 260 -11.05 -13.41 5.41
C TRP A 260 -9.78 -13.15 6.22
N LYS A 261 -9.94 -12.58 7.42
CA LYS A 261 -8.84 -12.17 8.33
C LYS A 261 -7.83 -11.19 7.74
N ILE A 262 -8.22 -10.44 6.71
CA ILE A 262 -7.43 -9.35 6.15
C ILE A 262 -8.15 -8.03 6.38
N ASP A 263 -7.68 -7.26 7.35
CA ASP A 263 -8.08 -5.88 7.56
C ASP A 263 -7.16 -4.94 6.76
N THR A 264 -7.65 -3.74 6.45
CA THR A 264 -6.82 -2.68 5.88
C THR A 264 -6.99 -1.42 6.71
N ARG A 265 -5.88 -0.87 7.23
CA ARG A 265 -5.86 0.42 7.94
C ARG A 265 -5.38 1.52 7.00
N ALA A 266 -6.23 2.49 6.71
CA ALA A 266 -5.92 3.64 5.86
C ALA A 266 -6.54 4.91 6.46
N VAL A 267 -7.11 5.82 5.68
CA VAL A 267 -7.74 7.04 6.22
C VAL A 267 -8.87 6.68 7.19
N GLY A 268 -8.91 7.34 8.36
CA GLY A 268 -9.85 7.02 9.45
C GLY A 268 -9.47 5.79 10.29
N GLY A 269 -8.33 5.16 10.01
CA GLY A 269 -7.77 4.04 10.77
C GLY A 269 -6.48 4.43 11.51
N TYR A 270 -6.01 3.50 12.34
CA TYR A 270 -4.69 3.58 12.96
C TYR A 270 -4.14 2.18 13.20
N THR A 271 -2.82 2.11 13.40
CA THR A 271 -2.12 0.93 13.93
C THR A 271 -1.47 1.23 15.27
N VAL A 272 -1.04 0.19 15.97
CA VAL A 272 -0.16 0.31 17.13
C VAL A 272 1.28 0.30 16.63
N ALA A 273 2.10 1.27 17.07
CA ALA A 273 3.49 1.37 16.64
C ALA A 273 4.33 0.19 17.17
N PRO A 274 5.29 -0.33 16.38
CA PRO A 274 6.28 -1.29 16.86
C PRO A 274 7.00 -0.79 18.11
N GLY A 275 7.25 -1.66 19.08
CA GLY A 275 7.79 -1.33 20.40
C GLY A 275 6.70 -1.13 21.48
N SER A 276 5.46 -0.81 21.09
CA SER A 276 4.33 -0.78 22.03
C SER A 276 3.95 -2.19 22.51
N THR A 277 3.46 -2.30 23.75
CA THR A 277 3.19 -3.60 24.40
C THR A 277 1.72 -3.74 24.81
N THR A 278 1.17 -4.93 24.65
CA THR A 278 -0.17 -5.35 25.10
C THR A 278 -0.03 -6.55 26.04
N PRO A 279 -1.10 -7.05 26.69
CA PRO A 279 -1.01 -8.24 27.53
C PRO A 279 -0.58 -9.48 26.75
N ASN A 280 -0.82 -9.49 25.43
CA ASN A 280 -0.41 -10.57 24.54
C ASN A 280 1.07 -10.47 24.10
N GLY A 281 1.77 -9.38 24.47
CA GLY A 281 3.16 -9.13 24.11
C GLY A 281 3.37 -7.83 23.32
N THR A 282 4.56 -7.70 22.74
CA THR A 282 5.06 -6.48 22.08
C THR A 282 4.94 -6.56 20.56
N TYR A 283 4.54 -5.47 19.91
CA TYR A 283 4.60 -5.34 18.45
C TYR A 283 6.07 -5.24 18.03
N ARG A 284 6.56 -6.13 17.16
CA ARG A 284 8.00 -6.19 16.80
C ARG A 284 8.19 -6.01 15.31
N VAL A 285 9.19 -5.24 14.93
CA VAL A 285 9.61 -5.18 13.52
C VAL A 285 10.21 -6.54 13.15
N LEU A 286 9.66 -7.17 12.11
CA LEU A 286 10.21 -8.39 11.51
C LEU A 286 11.21 -8.04 10.40
N GLU A 287 10.87 -7.08 9.55
CA GLU A 287 11.69 -6.62 8.43
C GLU A 287 11.71 -5.09 8.45
N ASP A 288 12.85 -4.48 8.80
CA ASP A 288 13.00 -3.02 8.82
C ASP A 288 13.43 -2.48 7.45
N ARG A 289 12.50 -2.55 6.50
CA ARG A 289 12.69 -2.01 5.14
C ARG A 289 12.01 -0.64 5.01
N PRO A 290 12.48 0.22 4.09
CA PRO A 290 11.68 1.38 3.67
C PRO A 290 10.27 0.94 3.27
N ILE A 291 9.25 1.74 3.62
CA ILE A 291 7.89 1.44 3.17
C ILE A 291 7.81 1.57 1.65
N ALA A 292 7.36 0.51 0.99
CA ALA A 292 7.09 0.52 -0.44
C ALA A 292 5.78 1.27 -0.75
N GLU A 293 5.62 1.76 -1.98
CA GLU A 293 4.32 2.20 -2.49
C GLU A 293 3.33 1.02 -2.49
N LEU A 294 2.06 1.28 -2.20
CA LEU A 294 1.04 0.23 -2.25
C LEU A 294 0.90 -0.30 -3.68
N PRO A 295 1.07 -1.61 -3.94
CA PRO A 295 0.91 -2.17 -5.28
C PRO A 295 -0.42 -1.79 -5.93
N THR A 296 -0.40 -1.36 -7.20
CA THR A 296 -1.58 -0.86 -7.92
C THR A 296 -2.74 -1.86 -7.92
N TRP A 297 -2.48 -3.16 -8.01
CA TRP A 297 -3.54 -4.17 -7.98
C TRP A 297 -4.27 -4.22 -6.63
N LEU A 298 -3.61 -3.88 -5.51
CA LEU A 298 -4.25 -3.72 -4.20
C LEU A 298 -5.04 -2.42 -4.14
N VAL A 299 -4.52 -1.34 -4.72
CA VAL A 299 -5.25 -0.08 -4.86
C VAL A 299 -6.58 -0.32 -5.57
N GLN A 300 -6.56 -1.02 -6.71
CA GLN A 300 -7.75 -1.36 -7.50
C GLN A 300 -8.77 -2.19 -6.70
N ARG A 301 -8.32 -3.16 -5.91
CA ARG A 301 -9.21 -3.98 -5.06
C ARG A 301 -9.79 -3.22 -3.87
N LEU A 302 -9.04 -2.27 -3.30
CA LEU A 302 -9.42 -1.52 -2.10
C LEU A 302 -10.20 -0.23 -2.40
N ALA A 303 -9.98 0.36 -3.58
CA ALA A 303 -10.64 1.58 -3.99
C ALA A 303 -12.17 1.39 -3.97
N VAL A 304 -12.87 2.41 -3.49
CA VAL A 304 -14.33 2.46 -3.65
C VAL A 304 -14.56 2.56 -5.15
N ARG A 305 -15.27 1.60 -5.76
CA ARG A 305 -15.83 1.86 -7.10
C ARG A 305 -16.73 3.08 -6.92
N PRO A 306 -16.48 4.23 -7.58
CA PRO A 306 -17.28 5.43 -7.37
C PRO A 306 -18.74 5.02 -7.51
N SER A 307 -19.55 5.25 -6.48
CA SER A 307 -20.98 5.16 -6.69
C SER A 307 -21.32 6.20 -7.74
N THR A 308 -22.23 5.88 -8.64
CA THR A 308 -22.80 6.84 -9.60
C THR A 308 -23.57 7.97 -8.91
N ALA A 309 -23.54 8.05 -7.57
CA ALA A 309 -24.02 9.20 -6.82
C ALA A 309 -23.06 10.37 -7.11
N GLY A 310 -23.43 11.13 -8.14
CA GLY A 310 -22.67 12.27 -8.61
C GLY A 310 -22.34 13.20 -7.46
N THR A 311 -21.05 13.37 -7.18
CA THR A 311 -20.58 14.60 -6.56
C THR A 311 -21.09 15.71 -7.45
N ALA A 312 -21.92 16.62 -6.90
CA ALA A 312 -22.43 17.76 -7.65
C ALA A 312 -21.24 18.41 -8.39
N PRO A 313 -21.29 18.55 -9.72
CA PRO A 313 -20.20 19.15 -10.46
C PRO A 313 -19.89 20.50 -9.83
N ALA A 314 -18.61 20.86 -9.74
CA ALA A 314 -18.26 22.27 -9.63
C ALA A 314 -19.08 23.00 -10.70
N HIS A 315 -19.80 24.06 -10.35
CA HIS A 315 -20.57 24.83 -11.33
C HIS A 315 -19.59 25.50 -12.30
N ILE A 316 -19.23 24.78 -13.36
CA ILE A 316 -18.45 25.30 -14.47
C ILE A 316 -19.46 25.95 -15.42
N ALA A 317 -19.24 27.22 -15.71
CA ALA A 317 -20.03 27.93 -16.69
C ALA A 317 -19.99 27.18 -18.04
N ALA A 318 -21.15 27.05 -18.70
CA ALA A 318 -21.31 26.17 -19.86
C ALA A 318 -20.34 26.50 -21.01
N ASP A 319 -19.95 27.77 -21.16
CA ASP A 319 -18.96 28.26 -22.12
C ASP A 319 -17.54 27.76 -21.83
N ARG A 320 -17.20 27.50 -20.57
CA ARG A 320 -15.87 27.01 -20.14
C ARG A 320 -15.76 25.49 -20.11
N LEU A 321 -16.89 24.78 -20.19
CA LEU A 321 -16.94 23.33 -20.08
C LEU A 321 -16.08 22.60 -21.15
N PRO A 322 -16.09 22.96 -22.45
CA PRO A 322 -15.26 22.30 -23.45
C PRO A 322 -13.75 22.48 -23.21
N ALA A 323 -13.35 23.68 -22.80
CA ALA A 323 -11.96 24.00 -22.48
C ALA A 323 -11.48 23.24 -21.25
N TYR A 324 -12.34 23.15 -20.22
CA TYR A 324 -12.08 22.36 -19.02
C TYR A 324 -11.88 20.88 -19.33
N VAL A 325 -12.81 20.25 -20.08
CA VAL A 325 -12.69 18.82 -20.44
C VAL A 325 -11.43 18.57 -21.26
N THR A 326 -11.11 19.47 -22.19
CA THR A 326 -9.88 19.37 -23.00
C THR A 326 -8.63 19.46 -22.14
N ALA A 327 -8.57 20.43 -21.23
CA ALA A 327 -7.43 20.61 -20.33
C ALA A 327 -7.27 19.44 -19.35
N ALA A 328 -8.36 18.89 -18.82
CA ALA A 328 -8.32 17.71 -17.96
C ALA A 328 -7.81 16.47 -18.71
N LEU A 329 -8.32 16.23 -19.93
CA LEU A 329 -7.88 15.14 -20.79
C LEU A 329 -6.38 15.25 -21.12
N GLN A 330 -5.94 16.44 -21.55
CA GLN A 330 -4.52 16.70 -21.87
C GLN A 330 -3.64 16.56 -20.63
N GLY A 331 -4.05 17.12 -19.49
CA GLY A 331 -3.28 17.08 -18.25
C GLY A 331 -3.05 15.66 -17.74
N GLU A 332 -4.07 14.79 -17.80
CA GLU A 332 -3.92 13.38 -17.41
C GLU A 332 -3.08 12.59 -18.43
N ALA A 333 -3.26 12.82 -19.73
CA ALA A 333 -2.44 12.20 -20.78
C ALA A 333 -0.95 12.55 -20.61
N ASP A 334 -0.66 13.82 -20.39
CA ASP A 334 0.68 14.34 -20.11
C ASP A 334 1.31 13.71 -18.85
N ARG A 335 0.51 13.54 -17.81
CA ARG A 335 0.95 12.92 -16.56
C ARG A 335 1.30 11.45 -16.77
N VAL A 336 0.50 10.71 -17.53
CA VAL A 336 0.76 9.32 -17.91
C VAL A 336 2.00 9.21 -18.77
N ALA A 337 2.14 10.06 -19.81
CA ALA A 337 3.28 10.04 -20.72
C ALA A 337 4.63 10.34 -20.05
N ARG A 338 4.62 11.05 -18.92
CA ARG A 338 5.84 11.37 -18.13
C ARG A 338 6.08 10.43 -16.95
N ALA A 339 5.27 9.40 -16.76
CA ALA A 339 5.38 8.53 -15.61
C ALA A 339 6.64 7.64 -15.70
N THR A 340 7.29 7.42 -14.57
CA THR A 340 8.51 6.59 -14.50
C THR A 340 8.16 5.11 -14.35
N PRO A 341 9.05 4.15 -14.67
CA PRO A 341 8.80 2.71 -14.47
C PRO A 341 8.43 2.31 -13.03
N THR A 342 8.69 3.16 -12.03
CA THR A 342 8.30 2.92 -10.63
C THR A 342 6.90 3.45 -10.28
N SER A 343 6.30 4.31 -11.12
CA SER A 343 5.05 5.04 -10.82
C SER A 343 4.00 5.01 -11.93
N HIS A 344 4.39 4.67 -13.16
CA HIS A 344 3.57 4.42 -14.34
C HIS A 344 2.22 3.72 -14.08
N ASN A 345 2.18 2.53 -13.47
CA ASN A 345 0.94 1.79 -13.21
C ASN A 345 -0.03 2.55 -12.30
N ILE A 346 0.48 3.19 -11.23
CA ILE A 346 -0.39 3.95 -10.33
C ILE A 346 -0.83 5.27 -10.95
N VAL A 347 0.03 5.92 -11.73
CA VAL A 347 -0.32 7.14 -12.47
C VAL A 347 -1.40 6.85 -13.49
N LEU A 348 -1.26 5.79 -14.30
CA LEU A 348 -2.26 5.34 -15.26
C LEU A 348 -3.60 5.03 -14.59
N TYR A 349 -3.59 4.30 -13.48
CA TYR A 349 -4.80 4.03 -12.71
C TYR A 349 -5.47 5.33 -12.21
N THR A 350 -4.69 6.26 -11.65
CA THR A 350 -5.27 7.53 -11.16
C THR A 350 -5.84 8.38 -12.29
N ALA A 351 -5.18 8.40 -13.45
CA ALA A 351 -5.65 9.08 -14.64
C ALA A 351 -6.95 8.45 -15.18
N ALA A 352 -7.02 7.11 -15.22
CA ALA A 352 -8.22 6.38 -15.60
C ALA A 352 -9.41 6.68 -14.67
N VAL A 353 -9.17 6.70 -13.35
CA VAL A 353 -10.21 7.08 -12.37
C VAL A 353 -10.66 8.54 -12.57
N ALA A 354 -9.72 9.47 -12.78
CA ALA A 354 -10.03 10.89 -12.97
C ALA A 354 -10.86 11.13 -14.24
N LEU A 355 -10.44 10.58 -15.38
CA LEU A 355 -11.18 10.70 -16.63
C LEU A 355 -12.51 9.93 -16.60
N GLY A 356 -12.55 8.79 -15.91
CA GLY A 356 -13.76 8.01 -15.67
C GLY A 356 -14.86 8.80 -14.95
N GLN A 357 -14.52 9.78 -14.12
CA GLN A 357 -15.50 10.69 -13.51
C GLN A 357 -16.15 11.61 -14.54
N LEU A 358 -15.39 12.10 -15.53
CA LEU A 358 -15.93 12.91 -16.63
C LEU A 358 -16.81 12.06 -17.55
N VAL A 359 -16.42 10.80 -17.80
CA VAL A 359 -17.22 9.83 -18.56
C VAL A 359 -18.55 9.55 -17.85
N ALA A 360 -18.51 9.26 -16.54
CA ALA A 360 -19.71 9.03 -15.75
C ALA A 360 -20.64 10.26 -15.69
N GLY A 361 -20.08 11.47 -15.77
CA GLY A 361 -20.83 12.72 -15.88
C GLY A 361 -21.35 13.04 -17.29
N GLY A 362 -21.10 12.19 -18.28
CA GLY A 362 -21.49 12.42 -19.68
C GLY A 362 -20.70 13.54 -20.38
N LEU A 363 -19.60 14.00 -19.79
CA LEU A 363 -18.79 15.12 -20.27
C LEU A 363 -17.69 14.70 -21.25
N LEU A 364 -17.34 13.40 -21.24
CA LEU A 364 -16.27 12.82 -22.07
C LEU A 364 -16.73 11.45 -22.59
N PRO A 365 -16.65 11.15 -23.90
CA PRO A 365 -16.88 9.80 -24.39
C PRO A 365 -15.86 8.81 -23.81
N SER A 366 -16.30 7.62 -23.39
CA SER A 366 -15.40 6.60 -22.83
C SER A 366 -14.30 6.21 -23.79
N SER A 367 -14.62 6.00 -25.08
CA SER A 367 -13.66 5.69 -26.13
C SER A 367 -12.55 6.73 -26.24
N ARG A 368 -12.89 8.02 -26.15
CA ARG A 368 -11.89 9.10 -26.21
C ARG A 368 -10.97 9.10 -24.99
N ALA A 369 -11.49 8.78 -23.81
CA ALA A 369 -10.68 8.63 -22.60
C ALA A 369 -9.73 7.43 -22.74
N GLU A 370 -10.26 6.28 -23.15
CA GLU A 370 -9.53 5.02 -23.35
C GLU A 370 -8.41 5.19 -24.38
N ASP A 371 -8.71 5.71 -25.57
CA ASP A 371 -7.74 5.93 -26.65
C ASP A 371 -6.61 6.87 -26.23
N THR A 372 -6.96 7.95 -25.51
CA THR A 372 -5.98 8.94 -25.05
C THR A 372 -5.03 8.34 -24.01
N LEU A 373 -5.58 7.62 -23.01
CA LEU A 373 -4.77 6.97 -21.98
C LEU A 373 -3.90 5.86 -22.57
N TYR A 374 -4.44 5.08 -23.49
CA TYR A 374 -3.71 4.01 -24.18
C TYR A 374 -2.55 4.58 -25.01
N ALA A 375 -2.79 5.66 -25.77
CA ALA A 375 -1.75 6.34 -26.52
C ALA A 375 -0.66 6.92 -25.62
N ALA A 376 -1.02 7.55 -24.49
CA ALA A 376 -0.06 8.08 -23.53
C ALA A 376 0.76 6.98 -22.83
N ALA A 377 0.14 5.82 -22.58
CA ALA A 377 0.77 4.67 -21.95
C ALA A 377 1.61 3.81 -22.91
N ALA A 378 1.69 4.13 -24.20
CA ALA A 378 2.39 3.31 -25.19
C ALA A 378 3.87 3.04 -24.82
N HIS A 379 4.56 4.03 -24.24
CA HIS A 379 5.94 3.89 -23.77
C HIS A 379 6.11 2.86 -22.65
N MET A 380 5.04 2.54 -21.92
CA MET A 380 5.06 1.52 -20.87
C MET A 380 5.16 0.12 -21.49
N ILE A 381 4.64 -0.09 -22.70
CA ILE A 381 4.67 -1.39 -23.39
C ILE A 381 5.98 -1.59 -24.16
N SER A 382 6.52 -0.51 -24.74
CA SER A 382 7.67 -0.57 -25.66
C SER A 382 8.99 -0.11 -25.07
N GLY A 383 8.99 0.46 -23.86
CA GLY A 383 10.19 0.98 -23.18
C GLY A 383 10.80 -0.01 -22.18
N ASP A 384 11.61 0.52 -21.26
CA ASP A 384 12.29 -0.23 -20.19
C ASP A 384 11.33 -0.74 -19.06
N CYS A 385 10.04 -0.87 -19.34
CA CYS A 385 9.06 -1.47 -18.42
C CYS A 385 8.68 -2.88 -18.89
N ASP A 386 8.53 -3.82 -17.97
CA ASP A 386 7.96 -5.17 -18.20
C ASP A 386 6.42 -5.17 -18.36
N CYS A 387 5.80 -4.05 -18.74
CA CYS A 387 4.35 -3.92 -18.82
C CYS A 387 3.82 -4.58 -20.09
N THR A 388 2.84 -5.48 -19.96
CA THR A 388 2.16 -6.04 -21.14
C THR A 388 1.02 -5.14 -21.62
N ASP A 389 0.71 -5.20 -22.92
CA ASP A 389 -0.48 -4.53 -23.50
C ASP A 389 -1.76 -4.86 -22.72
N ARG A 390 -1.90 -6.13 -22.32
CA ARG A 390 -3.02 -6.62 -21.51
C ARG A 390 -3.10 -5.93 -20.14
N GLU A 391 -1.97 -5.66 -19.50
CA GLU A 391 -1.95 -5.00 -18.19
C GLU A 391 -2.34 -3.53 -18.31
N VAL A 392 -1.82 -2.81 -19.31
CA VAL A 392 -2.20 -1.42 -19.58
C VAL A 392 -3.70 -1.31 -19.85
N ARG A 393 -4.24 -2.15 -20.74
CA ARG A 393 -5.67 -2.18 -21.06
C ARG A 393 -6.58 -2.63 -19.92
N ARG A 394 -6.04 -3.34 -18.93
CA ARG A 394 -6.80 -3.75 -17.74
C ARG A 394 -6.92 -2.62 -16.71
N VAL A 395 -5.94 -1.71 -16.70
CA VAL A 395 -5.90 -0.57 -15.77
C VAL A 395 -6.82 0.56 -16.24
N ILE A 396 -6.82 0.83 -17.55
CA ILE A 396 -7.79 1.71 -18.24
C ILE A 396 -9.18 1.08 -18.13
#